data_AF-A0A0G1JPB8-F1
#
_entry.id   AF-A0A0G1JPB8-F1
#
_cell.length_a   1.000
_cell.length_b   1.000
_cell.length_c   1.000
_cell.angle_alpha   90.00
_cell.angle_beta   90.00
_cell.angle_gamma   90.00
#
_symmetry.space_group_name_H-M   'P 1'
#
loop_
_entity.id
_entity.type
_entity.pdbx_description
1 polymer ?
#
loop_
_entity_poly.entity_id
_entity_poly.type
_entity_poly.pdbx_seq_one_letter_code
_entity_poly.pdbx_strand_id
1 'polypeptide(L)'
;MWVPLSTAQKQLFGADHVTSIALEAKNPDVMVDAQNEVGYLLLARHKLSDPAQADFSIFSQQDILGAASQITGTFTALLSGIAAISLLVGGIGIMNIMLVTVTERTREIGLRKALGAKKKVIITQFLIESIILTFVGGVIGMVLGIGILLKKRLIYSQSKRYDMSSAQILSLPKD
;
A
#
# COMPACT_ATOMS: atom_id res chain seq x y z
N MET A 1 -26.89 -11.40 12.60
CA MET A 1 -28.10 -12.24 12.74
C MET A 1 -28.21 -13.07 11.48
N TRP A 2 -28.35 -14.39 11.60
CA TRP A 2 -28.57 -15.27 10.45
C TRP A 2 -30.03 -15.69 10.45
N VAL A 3 -30.67 -15.68 9.28
CA VAL A 3 -32.08 -16.04 9.09
C VAL A 3 -32.15 -17.05 7.95
N PRO A 4 -33.00 -18.10 8.03
CA PRO A 4 -33.17 -19.06 6.96
C PRO A 4 -33.55 -18.39 5.63
N LEU A 5 -32.92 -18.83 4.53
CA LEU A 5 -33.10 -18.24 3.19
C LEU A 5 -34.57 -18.22 2.76
N SER A 6 -35.31 -19.30 3.03
CA SER A 6 -36.72 -19.43 2.69
C SER A 6 -37.61 -18.43 3.42
N THR A 7 -37.28 -18.08 4.67
CA THR A 7 -37.99 -17.06 5.46
C THR A 7 -37.66 -15.67 4.95
N ALA A 8 -36.38 -15.40 4.66
CA ALA A 8 -35.94 -14.11 4.14
C ALA A 8 -36.54 -13.81 2.75
N GLN A 9 -36.56 -14.79 1.84
CA GLN A 9 -37.14 -14.64 0.50
C GLN A 9 -38.64 -14.33 0.55
N LYS A 10 -39.42 -15.02 1.40
CA LYS A 10 -40.87 -14.84 1.49
C LYS A 10 -41.30 -13.60 2.29
N GLN A 11 -40.60 -13.26 3.36
CA GLN A 11 -41.06 -12.23 4.32
C GLN A 11 -40.30 -10.90 4.25
N LEU A 12 -39.07 -10.88 3.71
CA LEU A 12 -38.22 -9.67 3.70
C LEU A 12 -37.99 -9.13 2.29
N PHE A 13 -37.71 -10.01 1.32
CA PHE A 13 -37.29 -9.60 -0.03
C PHE A 13 -38.36 -9.75 -1.10
N GLY A 14 -39.39 -10.58 -0.90
CA GLY A 14 -40.48 -10.79 -1.85
C GLY A 14 -40.01 -11.29 -3.22
N ALA A 15 -38.87 -11.98 -3.27
CA ALA A 15 -38.16 -12.34 -4.49
C ALA A 15 -37.83 -13.84 -4.51
N ASP A 16 -38.16 -14.51 -5.62
CA ASP A 16 -37.94 -15.95 -5.84
C ASP A 16 -36.58 -16.28 -6.49
N HIS A 17 -35.65 -15.32 -6.50
CA HIS A 17 -34.31 -15.51 -7.06
C HIS A 17 -33.22 -15.44 -5.98
N VAL A 18 -32.05 -15.98 -6.29
CA VAL A 18 -30.87 -15.98 -5.40
C VAL A 18 -29.83 -15.03 -5.97
N THR A 19 -29.33 -14.12 -5.13
CA THR A 19 -28.36 -13.09 -5.54
C THR A 19 -26.90 -13.55 -5.46
N SER A 20 -26.60 -14.52 -4.59
CA SER A 20 -25.27 -15.08 -4.42
C SER A 20 -25.35 -16.51 -3.92
N ILE A 21 -24.50 -17.39 -4.46
CA ILE A 21 -24.39 -18.78 -4.06
C ILE A 21 -22.94 -19.00 -3.65
N ALA A 22 -22.72 -19.37 -2.39
CA ALA A 22 -21.41 -19.79 -1.92
C ALA A 22 -21.22 -21.28 -2.24
N LEU A 23 -20.12 -21.60 -2.93
CA LEU A 23 -19.73 -22.95 -3.29
C LEU A 23 -18.35 -23.22 -2.71
N GLU A 24 -18.18 -24.39 -2.09
CA GLU A 24 -16.90 -24.82 -1.54
C GLU A 24 -16.38 -26.00 -2.37
N ALA A 25 -15.18 -25.85 -2.93
CA ALA A 25 -14.53 -26.93 -3.64
C ALA A 25 -13.91 -27.92 -2.64
N LYS A 26 -13.91 -29.22 -3.01
CA LYS A 26 -13.36 -30.29 -2.16
C LYS A 26 -11.87 -30.14 -1.87
N ASN A 27 -11.11 -29.53 -2.79
CA ASN A 27 -9.68 -29.27 -2.66
C ASN A 27 -9.31 -28.02 -3.47
N PRO A 28 -8.39 -27.15 -3.01
CA PRO A 28 -7.85 -26.02 -3.80
C PRO A 28 -7.35 -26.38 -5.21
N ASP A 29 -6.80 -27.58 -5.43
CA ASP A 29 -6.22 -27.95 -6.73
C ASP A 29 -7.27 -28.07 -7.85
N VAL A 30 -8.52 -28.37 -7.50
CA VAL A 30 -9.63 -28.52 -8.47
C VAL A 30 -10.48 -27.26 -8.60
N MET A 31 -10.03 -26.13 -8.04
CA MET A 31 -10.83 -24.90 -8.00
C MET A 31 -11.16 -24.38 -9.40
N VAL A 32 -10.19 -24.41 -10.32
CA VAL A 32 -10.37 -23.93 -11.70
C VAL A 32 -11.33 -24.83 -12.46
N ASP A 33 -11.16 -26.15 -12.34
CA ASP A 33 -12.05 -27.12 -12.99
C ASP A 33 -13.48 -27.01 -12.43
N ALA A 34 -13.62 -26.85 -11.11
CA ALA A 34 -14.91 -26.65 -10.46
C ALA A 34 -15.59 -25.35 -10.91
N GLN A 35 -14.85 -24.24 -11.05
CA GLN A 35 -15.39 -22.99 -11.60
C GLN A 35 -15.92 -23.18 -13.02
N ASN A 36 -15.16 -23.87 -13.88
CA ASN A 36 -15.56 -24.14 -15.25
C ASN A 36 -16.81 -25.03 -15.30
N GLU A 37 -16.83 -26.13 -14.53
CA GLU A 37 -17.96 -27.06 -14.50
C GLU A 37 -19.24 -26.39 -13.97
N VAL A 38 -19.13 -25.58 -12.91
CA VAL A 38 -20.23 -24.77 -12.40
C VAL A 38 -20.68 -23.74 -13.45
N GLY A 39 -19.75 -23.12 -14.16
CA GLY A 39 -20.07 -22.19 -15.26
C GLY A 39 -20.88 -22.86 -16.36
N TYR A 40 -20.46 -24.03 -16.85
CA TYR A 40 -21.20 -24.79 -17.86
C TYR A 40 -22.56 -25.26 -17.36
N LEU A 41 -22.65 -25.70 -16.09
CA LEU A 41 -23.91 -26.09 -15.46
C LEU A 41 -24.90 -24.92 -15.41
N LEU A 42 -24.43 -23.72 -15.03
CA LEU A 42 -25.26 -22.52 -14.95
C LEU A 42 -25.69 -22.05 -16.34
N LEU A 43 -24.79 -22.04 -17.33
CA LEU A 43 -25.13 -21.74 -18.73
C LEU A 43 -26.24 -22.66 -19.25
N ALA A 44 -26.10 -23.97 -19.04
CA ALA A 44 -27.10 -24.95 -19.47
C ALA A 44 -28.44 -24.73 -18.75
N ARG A 45 -28.43 -24.43 -17.44
CA ARG A 45 -29.65 -24.16 -16.65
C ARG A 45 -30.34 -22.86 -17.07
N HIS A 46 -29.56 -21.83 -17.42
CA HIS A 46 -30.06 -20.53 -17.85
C HIS A 46 -30.39 -20.51 -19.36
N LYS A 47 -30.17 -21.63 -20.07
CA LYS A 47 -30.39 -21.80 -21.52
C LYS A 47 -29.59 -20.80 -22.36
N LEU A 48 -28.38 -20.49 -21.91
CA LEU A 48 -27.46 -19.59 -22.59
C LEU A 48 -26.37 -20.44 -23.27
N SER A 49 -26.27 -20.32 -24.60
CA SER A 49 -25.26 -21.04 -25.38
C SER A 49 -23.95 -20.26 -25.51
N ASP A 50 -23.99 -18.94 -25.27
CA ASP A 50 -22.85 -18.04 -25.40
C ASP A 50 -22.39 -17.59 -24.00
N PRO A 51 -21.15 -17.95 -23.57
CA PRO A 51 -20.56 -17.47 -22.33
C PRO A 51 -20.48 -15.94 -22.23
N ALA A 52 -20.40 -15.22 -23.36
CA ALA A 52 -20.37 -13.76 -23.36
C ALA A 52 -21.72 -13.12 -22.96
N GLN A 53 -22.80 -13.90 -23.00
CA GLN A 53 -24.14 -13.49 -22.57
C GLN A 53 -24.52 -14.02 -21.18
N ALA A 54 -23.56 -14.58 -20.43
CA ALA A 54 -23.79 -15.07 -19.08
C ALA A 54 -24.36 -13.95 -18.19
N ASP A 55 -25.46 -14.24 -17.51
CA ASP A 55 -26.12 -13.38 -16.53
C ASP A 55 -25.58 -13.57 -15.10
N PHE A 56 -24.51 -14.34 -14.95
CA PHE A 56 -23.86 -14.66 -13.68
C PHE A 56 -22.35 -14.39 -13.73
N SER A 57 -21.74 -14.24 -12.55
CA SER A 57 -20.29 -14.11 -12.41
C SER A 57 -19.81 -15.04 -11.31
N ILE A 58 -18.73 -15.76 -11.59
CA ILE A 58 -18.10 -16.68 -10.64
C ILE A 58 -16.81 -16.01 -10.17
N PHE A 59 -16.71 -15.77 -8.86
CA PHE A 59 -15.52 -15.22 -8.24
C PHE A 59 -14.96 -16.24 -7.25
N SER A 60 -13.68 -16.56 -7.35
CA SER A 60 -12.96 -17.31 -6.32
C SER A 60 -12.33 -16.38 -5.30
N GLN A 61 -11.94 -16.95 -4.17
CA GLN A 61 -11.11 -16.25 -3.20
C GLN A 61 -9.74 -15.88 -3.80
N GLN A 62 -9.22 -16.70 -4.72
CA GLN A 62 -7.96 -16.47 -5.42
C GLN A 62 -8.03 -15.25 -6.33
N ASP A 63 -9.17 -14.99 -6.97
CA ASP A 63 -9.37 -13.80 -7.83
C ASP A 63 -9.28 -12.51 -7.00
N ILE A 64 -9.87 -12.51 -5.81
CA ILE A 64 -9.82 -11.36 -4.88
C ILE A 64 -8.39 -11.13 -4.40
N LEU A 65 -7.69 -12.19 -4.00
CA LEU A 65 -6.29 -12.10 -3.56
C LEU A 65 -5.37 -11.68 -4.70
N GLY A 66 -5.59 -12.20 -5.90
CA GLY A 66 -4.85 -11.85 -7.11
C GLY A 66 -5.02 -10.37 -7.45
N ALA A 67 -6.25 -9.87 -7.46
CA ALA A 67 -6.54 -8.46 -7.68
C ALA A 67 -5.88 -7.56 -6.61
N ALA A 68 -6.01 -7.91 -5.33
CA ALA A 68 -5.38 -7.16 -4.24
C ALA A 68 -3.85 -7.16 -4.34
N SER A 69 -3.25 -8.30 -4.69
CA SER A 69 -1.80 -8.44 -4.92
C SER A 69 -1.35 -7.61 -6.11
N GLN A 70 -2.09 -7.61 -7.22
CA GLN A 70 -1.79 -6.82 -8.41
C GLN A 70 -1.83 -5.32 -8.13
N ILE A 71 -2.87 -4.86 -7.43
CA ILE A 71 -3.01 -3.46 -7.02
C ILE A 71 -1.86 -3.07 -6.10
N THR A 72 -1.56 -3.89 -5.09
CA THR A 72 -0.47 -3.64 -4.15
C THR A 72 0.87 -3.59 -4.89
N GLY A 73 1.15 -4.56 -5.76
CA GLY A 73 2.37 -4.61 -6.55
C GLY A 73 2.54 -3.38 -7.45
N THR A 74 1.44 -2.91 -8.06
CA THR A 74 1.45 -1.69 -8.88
C THR A 74 1.80 -0.47 -8.03
N PHE A 75 1.16 -0.30 -6.87
CA PHE A 75 1.49 0.81 -5.96
C PHE A 75 2.92 0.72 -5.42
N THR A 76 3.39 -0.48 -5.08
CA THR A 76 4.78 -0.69 -4.65
C THR A 76 5.76 -0.28 -5.74
N ALA A 77 5.51 -0.67 -6.99
CA ALA A 77 6.34 -0.27 -8.13
C ALA A 77 6.36 1.25 -8.30
N LEU A 78 5.20 1.91 -8.28
CA LEU A 78 5.09 3.37 -8.39
C LEU A 78 5.83 4.09 -7.26
N LEU A 79 5.57 3.71 -6.01
CA LEU A 79 6.22 4.30 -4.83
C LEU A 79 7.73 4.07 -4.83
N SER A 80 8.18 2.88 -5.25
CA SER A 80 9.61 2.59 -5.39
C SER A 80 10.27 3.45 -6.46
N GLY A 81 9.58 3.72 -7.57
CA GLY A 81 10.05 4.63 -8.62
C GLY A 81 10.17 6.06 -8.12
N ILE A 82 9.15 6.56 -7.42
CA ILE A 82 9.19 7.90 -6.80
C ILE A 82 10.33 7.99 -5.77
N ALA A 83 10.52 6.95 -4.95
CA ALA A 83 11.61 6.89 -3.98
C ALA A 83 12.99 6.91 -4.66
N ALA A 84 13.17 6.15 -5.75
CA ALA A 84 14.41 6.12 -6.51
C ALA A 84 14.74 7.49 -7.15
N ILE A 85 13.75 8.14 -7.76
CA ILE A 85 13.90 9.51 -8.30
C ILE A 85 14.23 10.50 -7.18
N SER A 86 13.54 10.42 -6.05
CA SER A 86 13.79 11.29 -4.89
C SER A 86 15.21 11.12 -4.35
N LEU A 87 15.72 9.88 -4.31
CA LEU A 87 17.09 9.57 -3.90
C LEU A 87 18.10 10.16 -4.88
N LEU A 88 17.85 10.06 -6.19
CA LEU A 88 18.70 10.64 -7.23
C LEU A 88 18.76 12.17 -7.11
N VAL A 89 17.60 12.83 -7.02
CA VAL A 89 17.53 14.29 -6.88
C VAL A 89 18.20 14.76 -5.59
N GLY A 90 17.99 14.04 -4.47
CA GLY A 90 18.68 14.30 -3.21
C GLY A 90 20.20 14.15 -3.34
N GLY A 91 20.67 13.10 -4.02
CA GLY A 91 22.08 12.89 -4.31
C GLY A 91 22.71 14.00 -5.15
N ILE A 92 21.99 14.50 -6.17
CA ILE A 92 22.41 15.66 -6.98
C ILE A 92 22.51 16.92 -6.10
N GLY A 93 21.55 17.13 -5.20
CA GLY A 93 21.59 18.24 -4.25
C GLY A 93 22.81 18.19 -3.32
N ILE A 94 23.10 17.00 -2.76
CA ILE A 94 24.29 16.79 -1.91
C ILE A 94 25.57 17.04 -2.71
N MET A 95 25.64 16.54 -3.95
CA MET A 95 26.78 16.79 -4.84
C MET A 95 27.00 18.30 -5.05
N ASN A 96 25.93 19.07 -5.26
CA ASN A 96 26.04 20.51 -5.48
C ASN A 96 26.55 21.26 -4.24
N ILE A 97 26.00 20.94 -3.06
CA ILE A 97 26.48 21.54 -1.79
C ILE A 97 27.95 21.17 -1.56
N MET A 98 28.30 19.89 -1.74
CA MET A 98 29.67 19.42 -1.57
C MET A 98 30.62 20.11 -2.54
N LEU A 99 30.23 20.32 -3.81
CA LEU A 99 31.02 21.07 -4.79
C LEU A 99 31.30 22.50 -4.29
N VAL A 100 30.27 23.22 -3.84
CA VAL A 100 30.42 24.58 -3.33
C VAL A 100 31.36 24.60 -2.11
N THR A 101 31.14 23.73 -1.12
CA THR A 101 31.97 23.66 0.08
C THR A 101 33.43 23.31 -0.21
N VAL A 102 33.70 22.40 -1.15
CA VAL A 102 35.10 22.12 -1.55
C VAL A 102 35.72 23.31 -2.25
N THR A 103 34.97 24.01 -3.11
CA THR A 103 35.48 25.18 -3.84
C THR A 103 35.86 26.33 -2.92
N GLU A 104 35.07 26.58 -1.87
CA GLU A 104 35.38 27.60 -0.84
C GLU A 104 36.68 27.28 -0.08
N ARG A 105 36.93 26.00 0.23
CA ARG A 105 38.12 25.55 0.96
C ARG A 105 39.33 25.18 0.07
N THR A 106 39.24 25.43 -1.25
CA THR A 106 40.31 25.05 -2.21
C THR A 106 41.69 25.60 -1.85
N ARG A 107 41.77 26.84 -1.37
CA ARG A 107 43.04 27.48 -1.00
C ARG A 107 43.74 26.77 0.15
N GLU A 108 43.00 26.35 1.17
CA GLU A 108 43.52 25.59 2.31
C GLU A 108 43.98 24.18 1.89
N ILE A 109 43.20 23.52 1.03
CA ILE A 109 43.52 22.19 0.49
C ILE A 109 44.79 22.26 -0.36
N GLY A 110 44.95 23.32 -1.16
CA GLY A 110 46.15 23.58 -1.96
C GLY A 110 47.40 23.73 -1.10
N LEU A 111 47.30 24.47 0.01
CA LEU A 111 48.40 24.63 0.97
C LEU A 111 48.80 23.28 1.60
N ARG A 112 47.82 22.47 2.03
CA ARG A 112 48.08 21.12 2.59
C ARG A 112 48.73 20.18 1.58
N LYS A 113 48.29 20.21 0.32
CA LYS A 113 48.90 19.41 -0.76
C LYS A 113 50.34 19.80 -1.03
N ALA A 114 50.66 21.11 -1.01
CA ALA A 114 52.03 21.60 -1.19
C ALA A 114 52.99 21.14 -0.08
N LEU A 115 52.46 20.91 1.13
CA LEU A 115 53.19 20.36 2.27
C LEU A 115 53.26 18.81 2.27
N GLY A 116 52.82 18.15 1.19
CA GLY A 116 52.94 16.69 1.03
C GLY A 116 51.71 15.88 1.44
N ALA A 117 50.56 16.50 1.72
CA ALA A 117 49.34 15.75 2.02
C ALA A 117 48.89 14.89 0.83
N LYS A 118 48.68 13.59 1.07
CA LYS A 118 48.23 12.64 0.04
C LYS A 118 46.79 12.96 -0.41
N LYS A 119 46.55 12.99 -1.73
CA LYS A 119 45.21 13.18 -2.35
C LYS A 119 44.12 12.30 -1.73
N LYS A 120 44.47 11.06 -1.37
CA LYS A 120 43.56 10.09 -0.72
C LYS A 120 42.97 10.63 0.59
N VAL A 121 43.76 11.30 1.42
CA VAL A 121 43.32 11.82 2.73
C VAL A 121 42.21 12.86 2.56
N ILE A 122 42.37 13.74 1.56
CA ILE A 122 41.42 14.80 1.26
C ILE A 122 40.10 14.21 0.72
N ILE A 123 40.19 13.24 -0.19
CA ILE A 123 39.00 12.57 -0.73
C ILE A 123 38.25 11.80 0.37
N THR A 124 38.98 11.09 1.25
CA THR A 124 38.34 10.35 2.35
C THR A 124 37.65 11.27 3.35
N GLN A 125 38.19 12.46 3.59
CA GLN A 125 37.55 13.45 4.46
C GLN A 125 36.19 13.89 3.91
N PHE A 126 36.13 14.28 2.63
CA PHE A 126 34.87 14.70 2.00
C PHE A 126 33.87 13.56 1.86
N LEU A 127 34.35 12.34 1.61
CA LEU A 127 33.51 11.15 1.57
C LEU A 127 32.85 10.91 2.94
N ILE A 128 33.62 10.98 4.02
CA ILE A 128 33.10 10.82 5.39
C ILE A 128 32.12 11.94 5.73
N GLU A 129 32.42 13.20 5.41
CA GLU A 129 31.52 14.34 5.61
C GLU A 129 30.19 14.15 4.88
N SER A 130 30.24 13.71 3.62
CA SER A 130 29.06 13.39 2.82
C SER A 130 28.24 12.24 3.42
N ILE A 131 28.89 11.16 3.85
CA ILE A 131 28.21 10.00 4.47
C ILE A 131 27.52 10.43 5.76
N ILE A 132 28.19 11.19 6.62
CA ILE A 132 27.62 11.68 7.88
C ILE A 132 26.41 12.57 7.61
N LEU A 133 26.52 13.52 6.68
CA LEU A 133 25.40 14.41 6.31
C LEU A 133 24.20 13.61 5.78
N THR A 134 24.44 12.65 4.89
CA THR A 134 23.38 11.81 4.31
C THR A 134 22.74 10.93 5.37
N PHE A 135 23.54 10.35 6.27
CA PHE A 135 23.07 9.50 7.36
C PHE A 135 22.23 10.29 8.37
N VAL A 136 22.70 11.47 8.79
CA VAL A 136 21.96 12.35 9.71
C VAL A 136 20.64 12.81 9.08
N GLY A 137 20.66 13.22 7.81
CA GLY A 137 19.45 13.58 7.06
C GLY A 137 18.46 12.41 6.99
N GLY A 138 18.94 11.20 6.71
CA GLY A 138 18.12 9.98 6.69
C GLY A 138 17.50 9.65 8.04
N VAL A 139 18.27 9.75 9.13
CA VAL A 139 17.77 9.54 10.50
C VAL A 139 16.72 10.58 10.86
N ILE A 140 16.98 11.87 10.60
CA ILE A 140 16.00 12.94 10.87
C ILE A 140 14.72 12.71 10.07
N GLY A 141 14.83 12.40 8.77
CA GLY A 141 13.68 12.09 7.92
C GLY A 141 12.87 10.91 8.43
N MET A 142 13.54 9.83 8.86
CA MET A 142 12.89 8.66 9.45
C MET A 142 12.14 9.00 10.74
N VAL A 143 12.78 9.73 11.67
CA VAL A 143 12.15 10.14 12.94
C VAL A 143 10.94 11.02 12.69
N LEU A 144 11.04 12.01 11.79
CA LEU A 144 9.93 12.89 11.44
C LEU A 144 8.78 12.11 10.78
N GLY A 145 9.09 11.17 9.88
CA GLY A 145 8.09 10.32 9.22
C GLY A 145 7.29 9.49 10.22
N ILE A 146 7.99 8.82 11.15
CA ILE A 146 7.35 8.05 12.23
C ILE A 146 6.54 8.98 13.15
N GLY A 147 7.08 10.15 13.50
CA GLY A 147 6.39 11.14 14.33
C GLY A 147 5.06 11.61 13.73
N ILE A 148 5.03 11.89 12.42
CA ILE A 148 3.80 12.28 11.71
C ILE A 148 2.79 11.13 11.72
N LEU A 149 3.24 9.89 11.50
CA LEU A 149 2.38 8.71 11.54
C LEU A 149 1.73 8.52 12.92
N LEU A 150 2.52 8.63 13.99
CA LEU A 150 2.03 8.53 15.37
C LEU A 150 1.01 9.62 15.70
N LYS A 151 1.28 10.87 15.29
CA LYS A 151 0.34 11.99 15.47
C LYS A 151 -0.98 11.73 14.74
N LYS A 152 -0.92 11.25 13.49
CA LYS A 152 -2.12 10.92 12.71
C LYS A 152 -2.93 9.80 13.36
N ARG A 153 -2.28 8.77 13.89
CA ARG A 153 -2.94 7.67 14.63
C ARG A 153 -3.66 8.19 15.88
N LEU A 154 -3.03 9.12 16.61
CA LEU A 154 -3.59 9.70 17.84
C LEU A 154 -4.83 10.57 17.56
N ILE A 155 -4.80 11.36 16.48
CA ILE A 155 -5.96 12.16 16.03
C ILE A 155 -7.11 11.28 15.55
N TYR A 156 -6.81 10.22 14.78
CA TYR A 156 -7.84 9.28 14.33
C TYR A 156 -8.47 8.52 15.51
N SER A 157 -7.67 8.16 16.52
CA SER A 157 -8.15 7.54 17.75
C SER A 157 -9.05 8.47 18.59
N GLN A 158 -8.80 9.78 18.58
CA GLN A 158 -9.65 10.79 19.22
C GLN A 158 -10.99 10.91 18.49
N SER A 159 -10.96 11.04 17.15
CA SER A 159 -12.18 11.18 16.33
C SER A 159 -13.15 10.01 16.51
N LYS A 160 -12.64 8.77 16.53
CA LYS A 160 -13.45 7.56 16.74
C LYS A 160 -14.03 7.45 18.17
N ARG A 161 -13.42 8.10 19.17
CA ARG A 161 -13.95 8.17 20.55
C ARG A 161 -15.06 9.20 20.69
N TYR A 162 -15.02 10.31 19.96
CA TYR A 162 -16.12 11.28 19.96
C TYR A 162 -17.37 10.71 19.30
N ASP A 163 -17.22 10.04 18.16
CA ASP A 163 -18.36 9.49 17.40
C ASP A 163 -19.12 8.40 18.17
N MET A 164 -18.40 7.51 18.90
CA MET A 164 -19.02 6.53 19.79
C MET A 164 -19.72 7.16 21.01
N SER A 165 -19.22 8.29 21.52
CA SER A 165 -19.85 9.00 22.63
C SER A 165 -21.14 9.71 22.20
N SER A 166 -21.17 10.31 21.00
CA SER A 166 -22.39 10.90 20.42
C SER A 166 -23.45 9.87 20.05
N ALA A 167 -23.06 8.67 19.59
CA ALA A 167 -24.00 7.58 19.32
C ALA A 167 -24.67 7.02 20.59
N GLN A 168 -23.96 7.05 21.72
CA GLN A 168 -24.51 6.67 23.03
C GLN A 168 -25.46 7.72 23.61
N ILE A 169 -25.21 9.01 23.36
CA ILE A 169 -26.08 10.11 23.83
C ILE A 169 -27.39 10.17 23.01
N LEU A 170 -27.38 9.77 21.73
CA LEU A 170 -28.57 9.76 20.87
C LEU A 170 -29.48 8.52 21.06
N SER A 171 -29.01 7.49 21.77
CA SER A 171 -29.76 6.25 22.06
C SER A 171 -30.33 6.18 23.48
N LEU A 172 -30.12 7.22 24.29
CA LEU A 172 -30.82 7.38 25.56
C LEU A 172 -32.31 7.68 25.26
N PRO A 173 -33.26 6.91 25.80
CA PRO A 173 -34.67 7.25 25.69
C PRO A 173 -34.86 8.64 26.29
N LYS A 174 -35.38 9.56 25.49
CA LYS A 174 -35.88 10.84 25.97
C LYS A 174 -37.20 10.55 26.67
N ASP A 175 -37.17 10.53 28.00
CA ASP A 175 -38.37 10.61 28.84
C ASP A 175 -39.14 11.90 28.57
#